data_AF-A0A062UVB9-F1
#
_entry.id   AF-A0A062UVB9-F1
#
_cell.length_a   1.000
_cell.length_b   1.000
_cell.length_c   1.000
_cell.angle_alpha   90.00
_cell.angle_beta   90.00
_cell.angle_gamma   90.00
#
_symmetry.space_group_name_H-M   'P 1'
#
loop_
_entity.id
_entity.type
_entity.pdbx_description
1 polymer ?
#
loop_
_entity_poly.entity_id
_entity_poly.type
_entity_poly.pdbx_seq_one_letter_code
_entity_poly.pdbx_strand_id
1 'polypeptide(L)'
;MTLDDSALKGVGKKYKEQIHWLFEWDFERHDTGKIPDDFELPDGTIVQLRKYSKSPFAIKVNNGSLALEHEGKFITEVKWLPRPEYYSNKTDDGTSMSRVAQIRGADCLSICYMNYCGYFKTDDQCRFCNIIVPTKMEKKGDVVSHKYVEQIG
;
A
#
# COMPACT_ATOMS: atom_id res chain seq x y z
N MET A 1 5.50 -11.32 3.89
CA MET A 1 4.76 -12.52 3.49
C MET A 1 4.86 -12.77 2.00
N THR A 2 4.83 -14.04 1.60
CA THR A 2 4.63 -14.40 0.20
C THR A 2 3.13 -14.34 -0.13
N LEU A 3 2.82 -14.07 -1.38
CA LEU A 3 1.45 -13.97 -1.89
C LEU A 3 1.32 -14.93 -3.06
N ASP A 4 0.33 -15.81 -3.01
CA ASP A 4 -0.03 -16.64 -4.15
C ASP A 4 -0.88 -15.82 -5.15
N ASP A 5 -0.73 -16.10 -6.44
CA ASP A 5 -1.45 -15.36 -7.49
C ASP A 5 -2.98 -15.49 -7.35
N SER A 6 -3.47 -16.61 -6.81
CA SER A 6 -4.90 -16.79 -6.51
C SER A 6 -5.41 -15.77 -5.49
N ALA A 7 -4.56 -15.36 -4.55
CA ALA A 7 -4.90 -14.40 -3.49
C ALA A 7 -4.98 -12.96 -4.00
N LEU A 8 -4.42 -12.65 -5.18
CA LEU A 8 -4.40 -11.31 -5.77
C LEU A 8 -5.68 -10.95 -6.54
N LYS A 9 -6.62 -11.89 -6.70
CA LYS A 9 -7.84 -11.67 -7.47
C LYS A 9 -8.68 -10.52 -6.90
N GLY A 10 -8.84 -9.46 -7.69
CA GLY A 10 -9.66 -8.28 -7.36
C GLY A 10 -8.92 -7.16 -6.63
N VAL A 11 -7.62 -7.31 -6.34
CA VAL A 11 -6.78 -6.25 -5.78
C VAL A 11 -6.69 -5.07 -6.75
N GLY A 12 -6.90 -3.85 -6.24
CA GLY A 12 -6.95 -2.63 -7.01
C GLY A 12 -8.21 -2.41 -7.84
N LYS A 13 -9.23 -3.24 -7.63
CA LYS A 13 -10.59 -3.07 -8.16
C LYS A 13 -11.62 -3.15 -7.03
N LYS A 14 -11.67 -4.31 -6.36
CA LYS A 14 -12.55 -4.60 -5.21
C LYS A 14 -11.83 -4.41 -3.88
N TYR A 15 -10.57 -4.83 -3.81
CA TYR A 15 -9.77 -4.80 -2.60
C TYR A 15 -8.68 -3.74 -2.68
N LYS A 16 -8.36 -3.14 -1.54
CA LYS A 16 -7.42 -2.02 -1.44
C LYS A 16 -6.01 -2.44 -1.90
N GLU A 17 -5.49 -1.77 -2.92
CA GLU A 17 -4.10 -1.94 -3.35
C GLU A 17 -3.14 -1.10 -2.49
N GLN A 18 -1.92 -1.59 -2.31
CA GLN A 18 -0.82 -0.79 -1.80
C GLN A 18 -0.50 0.32 -2.80
N ILE A 19 -0.39 1.55 -2.28
CA ILE A 19 0.01 2.73 -3.04
C ILE A 19 1.32 3.20 -2.41
N HIS A 20 2.41 3.07 -3.15
CA HIS A 20 3.73 3.37 -2.64
C HIS A 20 3.87 4.89 -2.45
N TRP A 21 4.31 5.28 -1.26
CA TRP A 21 4.28 6.66 -0.80
C TRP A 21 5.42 6.94 0.20
N LEU A 22 5.21 7.85 1.16
CA LEU A 22 6.16 8.13 2.23
C LEU A 22 6.28 6.92 3.16
N PHE A 23 7.52 6.68 3.59
CA PHE A 23 7.87 5.65 4.56
C PHE A 23 7.52 4.24 4.06
N GLU A 24 8.03 3.86 2.89
CA GLU A 24 8.09 2.48 2.43
C GLU A 24 8.86 1.61 3.43
N TRP A 25 8.30 0.44 3.76
CA TRP A 25 8.94 -0.55 4.62
C TRP A 25 9.08 -1.91 3.92
N ASP A 26 9.01 -1.92 2.59
CA ASP A 26 9.15 -3.14 1.80
C ASP A 26 10.62 -3.59 1.80
N PHE A 27 10.81 -4.89 2.01
CA PHE A 27 12.13 -5.52 2.03
C PHE A 27 12.70 -5.74 0.62
N GLU A 28 11.83 -5.70 -0.39
CA GLU A 28 12.20 -5.91 -1.79
C GLU A 28 11.31 -5.03 -2.69
N ARG A 29 11.77 -4.77 -3.91
CA ARG A 29 11.04 -3.94 -4.88
C ARG A 29 9.96 -4.77 -5.58
N HIS A 30 8.77 -4.18 -5.77
CA HIS A 30 7.60 -4.86 -6.35
C HIS A 30 7.13 -4.21 -7.66
N ASP A 31 7.90 -4.40 -8.73
CA ASP A 31 7.62 -3.73 -10.02
C ASP A 31 6.44 -4.32 -10.81
N THR A 32 5.93 -5.49 -10.45
CA THR A 32 4.91 -6.20 -11.23
C THR A 32 3.62 -6.41 -10.43
N GLY A 33 2.49 -6.10 -11.07
CA GLY A 33 1.16 -6.25 -10.47
C GLY A 33 0.83 -5.23 -9.37
N LYS A 34 -0.38 -5.36 -8.83
CA LYS A 34 -0.84 -4.68 -7.62
C LYS A 34 -0.86 -5.68 -6.47
N ILE A 35 -0.40 -5.26 -5.30
CA ILE A 35 -0.43 -6.05 -4.07
C ILE A 35 -1.45 -5.45 -3.10
N PRO A 36 -2.12 -6.25 -2.26
CA PRO A 36 -3.01 -5.74 -1.23
C PRO A 36 -2.22 -4.96 -0.16
N ASP A 37 -2.81 -3.87 0.35
CA ASP A 37 -2.16 -2.97 1.32
C ASP A 37 -2.19 -3.51 2.75
N ASP A 38 -3.35 -4.00 3.18
CA ASP A 38 -3.61 -4.53 4.52
C ASP A 38 -4.54 -5.76 4.43
N PHE A 39 -4.58 -6.55 5.49
CA PHE A 39 -5.59 -7.57 5.73
C PHE A 39 -6.12 -7.51 7.17
N GLU A 40 -7.33 -8.03 7.34
CA GLU A 40 -8.02 -8.12 8.61
C GLU A 40 -7.97 -9.56 9.14
N LEU A 41 -7.60 -9.70 10.42
CA LEU A 41 -7.69 -10.93 11.18
C LEU A 41 -9.11 -11.15 11.75
N PRO A 42 -9.50 -12.36 12.17
CA PRO A 42 -10.87 -12.63 12.64
C PRO A 42 -11.29 -11.82 13.87
N ASP A 43 -10.34 -11.31 14.65
CA ASP A 43 -10.60 -10.45 15.81
C ASP A 43 -10.73 -8.96 15.45
N GLY A 44 -10.68 -8.61 14.15
CA GLY A 44 -10.75 -7.24 13.65
C GLY A 44 -9.40 -6.53 13.60
N THR A 45 -8.30 -7.18 13.98
CA THR A 45 -6.97 -6.58 13.90
C THR A 45 -6.58 -6.35 12.44
N ILE A 46 -6.21 -5.11 12.11
CA ILE A 46 -5.73 -4.73 10.79
C ILE A 46 -4.21 -4.86 10.75
N VAL A 47 -3.72 -5.69 9.84
CA VAL A 47 -2.30 -5.96 9.66
C VAL A 47 -1.86 -5.45 8.30
N GLN A 48 -0.86 -4.59 8.34
CA GLN A 48 -0.26 -4.08 7.12
C GLN A 48 0.56 -5.15 6.42
N LEU A 49 0.33 -5.31 5.13
CA LEU A 49 1.00 -6.31 4.32
C LEU A 49 2.35 -5.78 3.83
N ARG A 50 3.37 -6.63 3.96
CA ARG A 50 4.68 -6.43 3.35
C ARG A 50 5.02 -7.67 2.58
N LYS A 51 5.13 -7.56 1.26
CA LYS A 51 5.51 -8.70 0.45
C LYS A 51 7.02 -8.95 0.62
N TYR A 52 7.38 -10.21 0.79
CA TYR A 52 8.77 -10.63 0.90
C TYR A 52 8.91 -12.07 0.46
N SER A 53 9.71 -12.30 -0.58
CA SER A 53 9.92 -13.60 -1.22
C SER A 53 10.45 -14.69 -0.28
N LYS A 54 11.21 -14.34 0.77
CA LYS A 54 11.77 -15.29 1.74
C LYS A 54 10.99 -15.37 3.06
N SER A 55 9.78 -14.82 3.11
CA SER A 55 8.95 -14.87 4.31
C SER A 55 8.45 -16.29 4.60
N PRO A 56 8.50 -16.77 5.86
CA PRO A 56 7.88 -18.04 6.25
C PRO A 56 6.34 -17.96 6.25
N PHE A 57 5.79 -16.73 6.34
CA PHE A 57 4.37 -16.47 6.22
C PHE A 57 3.94 -16.32 4.76
N ALA A 58 2.79 -16.92 4.42
CA ALA A 58 2.16 -16.85 3.12
C ALA A 58 0.65 -16.56 3.24
N ILE A 59 0.08 -15.82 2.29
CA ILE A 59 -1.38 -15.77 2.11
C ILE A 59 -1.76 -16.45 0.81
N LYS A 60 -2.72 -17.37 0.88
CA LYS A 60 -3.21 -18.19 -0.24
C LYS A 60 -4.72 -18.31 -0.21
N VAL A 61 -5.33 -18.69 -1.33
CA VAL A 61 -6.73 -19.10 -1.34
C VAL A 61 -6.81 -20.59 -0.99
N ASN A 62 -7.57 -20.92 0.06
CA ASN A 62 -7.88 -22.29 0.45
C ASN A 62 -9.41 -22.43 0.63
N ASN A 63 -10.02 -23.40 -0.05
CA ASN A 63 -11.48 -23.62 -0.04
C ASN A 63 -12.35 -22.37 -0.31
N GLY A 64 -11.82 -21.42 -1.10
CA GLY A 64 -12.53 -20.18 -1.45
C GLY A 64 -12.31 -19.01 -0.46
N SER A 65 -11.68 -19.25 0.68
CA SER A 65 -11.28 -18.23 1.66
C SER A 65 -9.79 -17.90 1.54
N LEU A 66 -9.37 -16.73 2.02
CA LEU A 66 -7.95 -16.40 2.17
C LEU A 66 -7.44 -16.99 3.48
N ALA A 67 -6.35 -17.73 3.42
CA ALA A 67 -5.70 -18.35 4.55
C ALA A 67 -4.31 -17.75 4.76
N LEU A 68 -4.01 -17.39 6.01
CA LEU A 68 -2.66 -17.12 6.47
C LEU A 68 -2.01 -18.44 6.88
N GLU A 69 -0.86 -18.73 6.29
CA GLU A 69 -0.04 -19.90 6.59
C GLU A 69 1.32 -19.48 7.15
N HIS A 70 1.89 -20.32 8.00
CA HIS A 70 3.30 -20.27 8.39
C HIS A 70 3.96 -21.60 8.07
N GLU A 71 5.00 -21.57 7.23
CA GLU A 71 5.70 -22.78 6.76
C GLU A 71 4.75 -23.83 6.18
N GLY A 72 3.73 -23.38 5.43
CA GLY A 72 2.72 -24.23 4.81
C GLY A 72 1.65 -24.79 5.76
N LYS A 73 1.67 -24.42 7.04
CA LYS A 73 0.64 -24.79 8.01
C LYS A 73 -0.37 -23.66 8.15
N PHE A 74 -1.66 -23.99 8.05
CA PHE A 74 -2.76 -23.06 8.28
C PHE A 74 -2.67 -22.45 9.70
N ILE A 75 -2.79 -21.13 9.78
CA ILE A 75 -2.94 -20.40 11.05
C ILE A 75 -4.39 -19.97 11.22
N THR A 76 -4.88 -19.15 10.29
CA THR A 76 -6.21 -18.55 10.39
C THR A 76 -6.69 -18.03 9.03
N GLU A 77 -7.98 -17.75 8.92
CA GLU A 77 -8.54 -17.04 7.78
C GLU A 77 -8.31 -15.53 7.90
N VAL A 78 -8.17 -14.86 6.77
CA VAL A 78 -7.99 -13.40 6.69
C VAL A 78 -8.91 -12.79 5.65
N LYS A 79 -9.10 -11.48 5.70
CA LYS A 79 -9.87 -10.74 4.70
C LYS A 79 -9.04 -9.59 4.13
N TRP A 80 -9.10 -9.39 2.82
CA TRP A 80 -8.64 -8.14 2.25
C TRP A 80 -9.61 -7.02 2.60
N LEU A 81 -9.07 -5.83 2.87
CA LEU A 81 -9.91 -4.66 3.08
C LEU A 81 -10.55 -4.20 1.77
N PRO A 82 -11.79 -3.68 1.82
CA PRO A 82 -12.44 -3.12 0.64
C PRO A 82 -11.65 -1.92 0.12
N ARG A 83 -11.64 -1.76 -1.20
CA ARG A 83 -11.05 -0.58 -1.83
C ARG A 83 -11.95 0.62 -1.58
N PRO A 84 -11.45 1.75 -1.05
CA PRO A 84 -12.24 2.96 -0.90
C PRO A 84 -12.82 3.40 -2.25
N GLU A 85 -14.13 3.69 -2.29
CA GLU A 85 -14.81 4.03 -3.55
C GLU A 85 -14.18 5.25 -4.23
N TYR A 86 -13.82 6.25 -3.43
CA TYR A 86 -13.22 7.49 -3.91
C TYR A 86 -11.88 7.29 -4.62
N TYR A 87 -11.17 6.16 -4.43
CA TYR A 87 -9.94 5.86 -5.18
C TYR A 87 -10.17 5.76 -6.69
N SER A 88 -11.41 5.53 -7.14
CA SER A 88 -11.76 5.51 -8.56
C SER A 88 -12.11 6.89 -9.12
N ASN A 89 -12.26 7.90 -8.26
CA ASN A 89 -12.60 9.26 -8.66
C ASN A 89 -11.35 10.01 -9.16
N LYS A 90 -11.62 11.15 -9.80
CA LYS A 90 -10.60 12.10 -10.24
C LYS A 90 -10.86 13.45 -9.59
N THR A 91 -9.79 14.16 -9.28
CA THR A 91 -9.79 15.59 -8.96
C THR A 91 -10.13 16.43 -10.20
N ASP A 92 -10.34 17.73 -10.00
CA ASP A 92 -10.67 18.67 -11.09
C ASP A 92 -9.59 18.73 -12.17
N ASP A 93 -8.32 18.55 -11.80
CA ASP A 93 -7.19 18.48 -12.73
C ASP A 93 -7.00 17.09 -13.38
N GLY A 94 -7.89 16.14 -13.09
CA GLY A 94 -7.87 14.79 -13.64
C GLY A 94 -6.96 13.80 -12.91
N THR A 95 -6.28 14.22 -11.84
CA THR A 95 -5.47 13.32 -11.00
C THR A 95 -6.36 12.29 -10.30
N SER A 96 -5.95 11.01 -10.32
CA SER A 96 -6.68 9.99 -9.58
C SER A 96 -6.58 10.26 -8.08
N MET A 97 -7.72 10.23 -7.38
CA MET A 97 -7.80 10.51 -5.95
C MET A 97 -6.95 9.55 -5.10
N SER A 98 -6.71 8.32 -5.56
CA SER A 98 -5.84 7.37 -4.86
C SER A 98 -4.38 7.85 -4.77
N ARG A 99 -3.95 8.74 -5.69
CA ARG A 99 -2.63 9.38 -5.71
C ARG A 99 -2.55 10.60 -4.78
N VAL A 100 -3.71 11.08 -4.32
CA VAL A 100 -3.86 12.28 -3.49
C VAL A 100 -4.08 11.92 -2.02
N ALA A 101 -5.05 11.05 -1.76
CA ALA A 101 -5.48 10.72 -0.41
C ALA A 101 -5.61 9.21 -0.24
N GLN A 102 -5.05 8.67 0.85
CA GLN A 102 -4.99 7.24 1.10
C GLN A 102 -5.63 6.91 2.44
N ILE A 103 -6.30 5.75 2.53
CA ILE A 103 -6.69 5.16 3.82
C ILE A 103 -5.57 4.27 4.31
N ARG A 104 -4.97 4.59 5.46
CA ARG A 104 -4.04 3.72 6.18
C ARG A 104 -4.85 2.81 7.12
N GLY A 105 -4.56 1.51 7.11
CA GLY A 105 -5.39 0.54 7.85
C GLY A 105 -6.83 0.52 7.33
N ALA A 106 -7.81 0.51 8.23
CA ALA A 106 -9.22 0.47 7.85
C ALA A 106 -9.88 1.84 7.65
N ASP A 107 -9.44 2.87 8.39
CA ASP A 107 -10.23 4.09 8.57
C ASP A 107 -9.41 5.38 8.73
N CYS A 108 -8.08 5.33 8.65
CA CYS A 108 -7.25 6.52 8.82
C CYS A 108 -6.98 7.23 7.48
N LEU A 109 -7.75 8.27 7.18
CA LEU A 109 -7.51 9.13 6.03
C LEU A 109 -6.20 9.92 6.19
N SER A 110 -5.29 9.71 5.24
CA SER A 110 -3.96 10.30 5.23
C SER A 110 -3.71 11.07 3.94
N ILE A 111 -3.33 12.34 4.10
CA ILE A 111 -2.93 13.24 3.01
C ILE A 111 -1.64 13.93 3.45
N CYS A 112 -0.55 13.73 2.71
CA CYS A 112 0.66 14.53 2.87
C CYS A 112 0.72 15.46 1.67
N TYR A 113 0.65 16.75 1.96
CA TYR A 113 0.69 17.80 0.97
C TYR A 113 1.95 17.72 0.10
N MET A 114 3.09 17.39 0.71
CA MET A 114 4.39 17.32 0.04
C MET A 114 5.07 15.99 0.32
N ASN A 115 5.20 15.17 -0.73
CA ASN A 115 5.78 13.82 -0.68
C ASN A 115 7.29 13.86 -0.88
N TYR A 116 7.92 14.93 -0.43
CA TYR A 116 9.34 15.20 -0.57
C TYR A 116 9.77 16.16 0.54
N CYS A 117 10.95 15.95 1.09
CA CYS A 117 11.50 16.86 2.11
C CYS A 117 12.28 17.99 1.44
N GLY A 118 11.88 19.25 1.69
CA GLY A 118 12.48 20.43 1.07
C GLY A 118 13.98 20.60 1.34
N TYR A 119 14.49 20.08 2.47
CA TYR A 119 15.91 20.15 2.83
C TYR A 119 16.83 19.38 1.88
N PHE A 120 16.30 18.43 1.10
CA PHE A 120 17.08 17.79 0.05
C PHE A 120 17.48 18.74 -1.09
N LYS A 121 16.85 19.91 -1.21
CA LYS A 121 17.25 20.95 -2.18
C LYS A 121 18.49 21.72 -1.71
N THR A 122 18.73 21.79 -0.40
CA THR A 122 19.82 22.57 0.20
C THR A 122 20.93 21.69 0.78
N ASP A 123 20.83 20.36 0.60
CA ASP A 123 21.71 19.34 1.19
C ASP A 123 21.68 19.25 2.73
N ASP A 124 20.63 19.79 3.37
CA ASP A 124 20.42 19.78 4.83
C ASP A 124 19.58 18.59 5.31
N GLN A 125 19.28 17.62 4.44
CA GLN A 125 18.48 16.45 4.80
C GLN A 125 19.10 15.65 5.96
N CYS A 126 18.25 14.97 6.73
CA CYS A 126 18.72 13.97 7.68
C CYS A 126 19.45 12.83 6.92
N ARG A 127 20.67 12.51 7.34
CA ARG A 127 21.48 11.41 6.77
C ARG A 127 20.82 10.03 6.93
N PHE A 128 19.86 9.90 7.85
CA PHE A 128 19.07 8.70 8.15
C PHE A 128 17.62 8.80 7.62
N CYS A 129 17.29 9.80 6.79
CA CYS A 129 15.93 10.04 6.34
C CYS A 129 15.40 8.89 5.48
N ASN A 130 14.27 8.31 5.87
CA ASN A 130 13.55 7.30 5.10
C ASN A 130 12.42 7.87 4.22
N ILE A 131 12.38 9.19 3.98
CA ILE A 131 11.43 9.78 3.01
C ILE A 131 11.88 9.53 1.56
N ILE A 132 13.20 9.61 1.29
CA ILE A 132 13.73 9.48 -0.08
C ILE A 132 14.00 8.04 -0.51
N VAL A 133 14.35 7.16 0.42
CA VAL A 133 14.57 5.73 0.12
C VAL A 133 13.34 5.11 -0.58
N PRO A 134 12.10 5.37 -0.11
CA PRO A 134 10.85 5.06 -0.82
C PRO A 134 10.82 5.63 -2.24
N THR A 135 11.03 6.93 -2.45
CA THR A 135 10.95 7.56 -3.78
C THR A 135 11.91 6.99 -4.84
N LYS A 136 13.00 6.31 -4.42
CA LYS A 136 13.89 5.57 -5.32
C LYS A 136 13.45 4.11 -5.55
N MET A 137 12.81 3.50 -4.57
CA MET A 137 12.27 2.14 -4.61
C MET A 137 10.85 2.06 -5.21
N GLU A 138 10.16 3.19 -5.26
CA GLU A 138 8.80 3.37 -5.76
C GLU A 138 8.65 2.99 -7.25
N LYS A 139 7.43 2.59 -7.60
CA LYS A 139 6.91 2.79 -8.94
C LYS A 139 6.66 4.27 -9.15
N LYS A 140 7.47 4.88 -10.00
CA LYS A 140 7.29 6.27 -10.42
C LYS A 140 5.85 6.49 -10.90
N GLY A 141 5.06 7.27 -10.16
CA GLY A 141 3.71 7.65 -10.54
C GLY A 141 2.60 7.30 -9.53
N ASP A 142 2.88 6.52 -8.49
CA ASP A 142 1.86 6.09 -7.51
C ASP A 142 1.24 7.24 -6.72
N VAL A 143 2.00 8.31 -6.49
CA VAL A 143 1.51 9.53 -5.82
C VAL A 143 1.95 10.79 -6.55
N VAL A 144 1.25 11.90 -6.30
CA VAL A 144 1.71 13.23 -6.72
C VAL A 144 2.70 13.80 -5.70
N SER A 145 3.82 14.35 -6.17
CA SER A 145 4.91 14.83 -5.30
C SER A 145 4.52 16.07 -4.49
N HIS A 146 3.74 16.95 -5.09
CA HIS A 146 3.21 18.16 -4.47
C HIS A 146 1.73 18.25 -4.87
N LYS A 147 0.86 18.38 -3.87
CA LYS A 147 -0.58 18.51 -4.05
C LYS A 147 -0.98 19.99 -4.07
N TYR A 148 -1.94 20.35 -4.91
CA TYR A 148 -2.51 21.70 -4.97
C TYR A 148 -3.92 21.72 -4.38
N VAL A 149 -4.47 22.91 -4.17
CA VAL A 149 -5.78 23.08 -3.49
C VAL A 149 -6.90 22.45 -4.31
N GLU A 150 -6.82 22.55 -5.63
CA GLU A 150 -7.74 21.98 -6.60
C GLU A 150 -7.77 20.44 -6.58
N GLN A 151 -6.81 19.82 -5.88
CA GLN A 151 -6.75 18.38 -5.69
C GLN A 151 -7.26 17.93 -4.30
N ILE A 152 -7.36 18.83 -3.32
CA ILE A 152 -7.65 18.51 -1.90
C ILE A 152 -9.04 19.05 -1.44
N GLY A 153 -9.77 19.76 -2.30
CA GLY A 153 -11.10 20.35 -2.02
C GLY A 153 -12.27 19.47 -2.42
#